data_AF-A0A7G9ACL5-F1
#
_entry.id   AF-A0A7G9ACL5-F1
#
_cell.length_a   1.000
_cell.length_b   1.000
_cell.length_c   1.000
_cell.angle_alpha   90.00
_cell.angle_beta   90.00
_cell.angle_gamma   90.00
#
_symmetry.space_group_name_H-M   'P 1'
#
loop_
_entity.id
_entity.type
_entity.pdbx_description
1 polymer ?
#
loop_
_entity_poly.entity_id
_entity_poly.type
_entity_poly.pdbx_seq_one_letter_code
_entity_poly.pdbx_strand_id
1 'polypeptide(L)'
;VAGSLLYGNNIISGAVVPSSNAIGLHFYPIWEAASLDEWLYNGGPYQLVVFHFLIGVFSYLGRQWELSYRLGMRPWICVAYSAPVSAATAVFLIYPIGQGSFSDGMPPGISGTFNFMIVFQAEHNILMHPFHMLGVAGVFGGSLFSAMHGSLVTSSLV
;
A
#
# COMPACT_ATOMS: atom_id res chain seq x y z
N VAL A 1 9.88 -0.41 18.39
CA VAL A 1 10.02 0.86 17.62
C VAL A 1 8.87 1.77 18.01
N ALA A 2 9.11 3.04 18.35
CA ALA A 2 8.03 4.00 18.63
C ALA A 2 7.53 4.60 17.31
N GLY A 3 6.24 4.45 16.99
CA GLY A 3 5.66 4.92 15.72
C GLY A 3 4.69 6.10 15.85
N SER A 4 4.13 6.35 17.03
CA SER A 4 3.09 7.38 17.22
C SER A 4 3.65 8.75 17.59
N LEU A 5 2.87 9.80 17.29
CA LEU A 5 3.21 11.19 17.61
C LEU A 5 3.41 11.44 19.11
N LEU A 6 2.52 10.89 19.95
CA LEU A 6 2.59 11.03 21.42
C LEU A 6 3.86 10.41 22.03
N TYR A 7 4.55 9.55 21.28
CA TYR A 7 5.81 8.93 21.67
C TYR A 7 6.99 9.53 20.89
N GLY A 8 6.92 10.83 20.57
CA GLY A 8 8.06 11.61 20.08
C GLY A 8 8.27 11.59 18.56
N ASN A 9 7.29 11.15 17.78
CA ASN A 9 7.37 11.22 16.32
C ASN A 9 6.72 12.49 15.76
N ASN A 10 7.19 12.93 14.59
CA ASN A 10 6.50 13.92 13.77
C ASN A 10 5.78 13.23 12.60
N ILE A 11 5.19 14.01 11.69
CA ILE A 11 4.45 13.47 10.54
C ILE A 11 5.33 12.64 9.59
N ILE A 12 6.63 12.98 9.47
CA ILE A 12 7.56 12.26 8.61
C ILE A 12 8.01 10.94 9.26
N SER A 13 8.37 10.99 10.55
CA SER A 13 8.91 9.84 11.26
C SER A 13 7.84 8.87 11.78
N GLY A 14 6.59 9.33 11.90
CA GLY A 14 5.48 8.53 12.42
C GLY A 14 5.07 7.39 11.50
N ALA A 15 4.68 6.26 12.10
CA ALA A 15 4.17 5.09 11.40
C ALA A 15 3.28 4.21 12.29
N VAL A 16 2.41 3.42 11.67
CA VAL A 16 1.89 2.19 12.29
C VAL A 16 2.93 1.09 12.05
N VAL A 17 3.57 0.61 13.11
CA VAL A 17 4.69 -0.34 13.01
C VAL A 17 4.18 -1.74 12.67
N PRO A 18 4.81 -2.48 11.73
CA PRO A 18 4.47 -3.86 11.40
C PRO A 18 4.39 -4.80 12.61
N SER A 19 3.56 -5.85 12.50
CA SER A 19 3.43 -6.84 13.57
C SER A 19 4.74 -7.59 13.80
N SER A 20 4.96 -8.03 15.04
CA SER A 20 6.19 -8.72 15.45
C SER A 20 6.52 -9.93 14.57
N ASN A 21 7.82 -10.14 14.28
CA ASN A 21 8.27 -11.33 13.56
C ASN A 21 8.01 -12.64 14.34
N ALA A 22 7.83 -12.56 15.66
CA ALA A 22 7.41 -13.72 16.46
C ALA A 22 6.01 -14.23 16.09
N ILE A 23 5.15 -13.36 15.53
CA ILE A 23 3.84 -13.75 14.99
C ILE A 23 4.00 -14.34 13.58
N GLY A 24 4.99 -13.91 12.79
CA GLY A 24 5.15 -14.35 11.41
C GLY A 24 3.89 -14.08 10.57
N LEU A 25 3.29 -15.16 10.02
CA LEU A 25 2.03 -15.11 9.26
C LEU A 25 0.79 -15.47 10.09
N HIS A 26 0.93 -15.71 11.39
CA HIS A 26 -0.23 -16.01 12.23
C HIS A 26 -1.20 -14.82 12.26
N PHE A 27 -2.49 -15.14 12.17
CA PHE A 27 -3.56 -14.16 12.30
C PHE A 27 -3.67 -13.72 13.77
N TYR A 28 -3.43 -12.45 14.06
CA TYR A 28 -3.36 -11.91 15.42
C TYR A 28 -4.42 -10.81 15.66
N PRO A 29 -5.71 -11.17 15.71
CA PRO A 29 -6.78 -10.25 16.07
C PRO A 29 -6.73 -9.92 17.56
N ILE A 30 -7.49 -8.91 17.98
CA ILE A 30 -7.50 -8.42 19.37
C ILE A 30 -7.78 -9.55 20.38
N TRP A 31 -8.66 -10.50 20.04
CA TRP A 31 -9.06 -11.58 20.94
C TRP A 31 -8.06 -12.74 21.05
N GLU A 32 -6.97 -12.74 20.28
CA GLU A 32 -5.85 -13.69 20.47
C GLU A 32 -4.82 -13.19 21.50
N ALA A 33 -4.88 -11.91 21.88
CA ALA A 33 -4.01 -11.35 22.91
C ALA A 33 -4.65 -11.51 24.30
N ALA A 34 -3.83 -11.69 25.33
CA ALA A 34 -4.29 -11.72 26.72
C ALA A 34 -4.77 -10.34 27.21
N SER A 35 -4.27 -9.26 26.60
CA SER A 35 -4.68 -7.90 26.89
C SER A 35 -4.47 -6.97 25.69
N LEU A 36 -5.06 -5.78 25.75
CA LEU A 36 -4.80 -4.73 24.75
C LEU A 36 -3.34 -4.25 24.78
N ASP A 37 -2.70 -4.24 25.96
CA ASP A 37 -1.29 -3.83 26.07
C ASP A 37 -0.37 -4.82 25.35
N GLU A 38 -0.62 -6.12 25.48
CA GLU A 38 0.08 -7.16 24.72
C GLU A 38 -0.16 -6.99 23.21
N TRP A 39 -1.42 -6.76 22.81
CA TRP A 39 -1.78 -6.57 21.41
C TRP A 39 -1.07 -5.35 20.80
N LEU A 40 -1.00 -4.24 21.53
CA LEU A 40 -0.28 -3.03 21.14
C LEU A 40 1.24 -3.27 21.07
N TYR A 41 1.80 -3.99 22.06
CA TYR A 41 3.23 -4.33 22.08
C TYR A 41 3.64 -5.15 20.85
N ASN A 42 2.80 -6.10 20.44
CA ASN A 42 3.06 -7.00 19.33
C ASN A 42 2.71 -6.43 17.94
N GLY A 43 2.28 -5.17 17.87
CA GLY A 43 1.95 -4.51 16.59
C GLY A 43 0.64 -5.00 15.98
N GLY A 44 -0.29 -5.51 16.78
CA GLY A 44 -1.63 -5.89 16.35
C GLY A 44 -2.40 -4.84 15.52
N PRO A 45 -2.29 -3.51 15.78
CA PRO A 45 -2.90 -2.49 14.93
C PRO A 45 -2.53 -2.59 13.46
N TYR A 46 -1.31 -3.04 13.12
CA TYR A 46 -0.87 -3.17 11.74
C TYR A 46 -1.72 -4.17 10.96
N GLN A 47 -1.86 -5.40 11.48
CA GLN A 47 -2.67 -6.43 10.82
C GLN A 47 -4.13 -6.00 10.70
N LEU A 48 -4.69 -5.39 11.76
CA LEU A 48 -6.06 -4.86 11.72
C LEU A 48 -6.23 -3.84 10.60
N VAL A 49 -5.36 -2.82 10.53
CA VAL A 49 -5.44 -1.76 9.52
C VAL A 49 -5.26 -2.33 8.12
N VAL A 50 -4.23 -3.16 7.89
CA VAL A 50 -3.93 -3.73 6.57
C VAL A 50 -5.08 -4.60 6.06
N PHE A 51 -5.59 -5.52 6.87
CA PHE A 51 -6.64 -6.44 6.41
C PHE A 51 -7.96 -5.72 6.13
N HIS A 52 -8.37 -4.79 6.99
CA HIS A 52 -9.58 -4.01 6.74
C HIS A 52 -9.41 -3.07 5.54
N PHE A 53 -8.23 -2.45 5.38
CA PHE A 53 -7.91 -1.63 4.23
C PHE A 53 -8.00 -2.42 2.92
N LEU A 54 -7.40 -3.61 2.84
CA LEU A 54 -7.42 -4.44 1.63
C LEU A 54 -8.85 -4.86 1.26
N ILE A 55 -9.65 -5.32 2.21
CA ILE A 55 -11.08 -5.61 1.98
C ILE A 55 -11.83 -4.36 1.49
N GLY A 56 -11.54 -3.20 2.10
CA GLY A 56 -12.12 -1.93 1.72
C GLY A 56 -11.80 -1.53 0.27
N VAL A 57 -10.54 -1.61 -0.16
CA VAL A 57 -10.16 -1.24 -1.54
C VAL A 57 -10.63 -2.24 -2.58
N PHE A 58 -10.73 -3.54 -2.24
CA PHE A 58 -11.36 -4.54 -3.11
C PHE A 58 -12.84 -4.24 -3.31
N SER A 59 -13.54 -3.91 -2.22
CA SER A 59 -14.95 -3.51 -2.29
C SER A 59 -15.14 -2.20 -3.04
N TYR A 60 -14.22 -1.24 -2.89
CA TYR A 60 -14.25 0.03 -3.60
C TYR A 60 -14.04 -0.15 -5.12
N LEU A 61 -13.18 -1.09 -5.53
CA LEU A 61 -13.05 -1.50 -6.93
C LEU A 61 -14.39 -2.01 -7.47
N GLY A 62 -15.05 -2.91 -6.74
CA GLY A 62 -16.39 -3.41 -7.08
C GLY A 62 -17.44 -2.29 -7.15
N ARG A 63 -17.38 -1.32 -6.22
CA ARG A 63 -18.27 -0.16 -6.20
C ARG A 63 -18.14 0.71 -7.46
N GLN A 64 -16.93 0.89 -8.00
CA GLN A 64 -16.73 1.64 -9.25
C GLN A 64 -17.42 0.94 -10.42
N TRP A 65 -17.32 -0.38 -10.49
CA TRP A 65 -18.04 -1.17 -11.48
C TRP A 65 -19.55 -1.06 -11.30
N GLU A 66 -20.06 -1.26 -10.07
CA GLU A 66 -21.49 -1.24 -9.81
C GLU A 66 -22.09 0.11 -10.21
N LEU A 67 -21.48 1.23 -9.80
CA LEU A 67 -21.99 2.55 -10.17
C LEU A 67 -21.97 2.77 -11.69
N SER A 68 -20.91 2.33 -12.37
CA SER A 68 -20.85 2.42 -13.84
C SER A 68 -22.02 1.68 -14.50
N TYR A 69 -22.38 0.51 -13.98
CA TYR A 69 -23.52 -0.26 -14.46
C TYR A 69 -24.85 0.45 -14.18
N ARG A 70 -25.06 0.96 -12.96
CA ARG A 70 -26.30 1.68 -12.59
C ARG A 70 -26.53 2.93 -13.45
N LEU A 71 -25.47 3.59 -13.89
CA LEU A 71 -25.53 4.79 -14.73
C LEU A 71 -25.48 4.49 -16.24
N GLY A 72 -25.42 3.22 -16.66
CA GLY A 72 -25.27 2.86 -18.07
C GLY A 72 -23.94 3.31 -18.70
N MET A 73 -22.91 3.52 -17.88
CA MET A 73 -21.57 3.90 -18.31
C MET A 73 -20.77 2.68 -18.80
N ARG A 74 -19.68 2.94 -19.52
CA ARG A 74 -18.70 1.91 -19.90
C ARG A 74 -17.94 1.40 -18.65
N PRO A 75 -17.80 0.08 -18.42
CA PRO A 75 -17.43 -0.48 -17.11
C PRO A 75 -15.92 -0.63 -16.87
N TRP A 76 -15.08 0.31 -17.33
CA TRP A 76 -13.61 0.15 -17.33
C TRP A 76 -12.85 1.00 -16.31
N ILE A 77 -13.53 1.85 -15.55
CA ILE A 77 -12.88 2.67 -14.49
C ILE A 77 -12.28 1.75 -13.41
N CYS A 78 -13.01 0.72 -12.99
CA CYS A 78 -12.53 -0.26 -12.02
C CYS A 78 -11.30 -1.04 -12.52
N VAL A 79 -11.17 -1.25 -13.83
CA VAL A 79 -10.02 -1.92 -14.44
C VAL A 79 -8.78 -1.03 -14.37
N ALA A 80 -8.90 0.28 -14.56
CA ALA A 80 -7.79 1.18 -14.31
C ALA A 80 -7.41 1.22 -12.82
N TYR A 81 -8.40 1.22 -11.93
CA TYR A 81 -8.18 1.19 -10.49
C TYR A 81 -7.58 -0.13 -9.96
N SER A 82 -7.65 -1.23 -10.72
CA SER A 82 -7.03 -2.49 -10.30
C SER A 82 -5.51 -2.42 -10.24
N ALA A 83 -4.87 -1.50 -10.98
CA ALA A 83 -3.42 -1.30 -10.93
C ALA A 83 -2.91 -0.89 -9.53
N PRO A 84 -3.38 0.22 -8.91
CA PRO A 84 -2.97 0.56 -7.54
C PRO A 84 -3.46 -0.45 -6.49
N VAL A 85 -4.61 -1.09 -6.68
CA VAL A 85 -5.08 -2.18 -5.79
C VAL A 85 -4.09 -3.36 -5.80
N SER A 86 -3.61 -3.74 -6.98
CA SER A 86 -2.61 -4.82 -7.13
C SER A 86 -1.29 -4.44 -6.47
N ALA A 87 -0.82 -3.19 -6.65
CA ALA A 87 0.40 -2.69 -6.01
C ALA A 87 0.29 -2.69 -4.47
N ALA A 88 -0.84 -2.22 -3.92
CA ALA A 88 -1.08 -2.27 -2.48
C ALA A 88 -1.12 -3.70 -1.94
N THR A 89 -1.78 -4.61 -2.66
CA THR A 89 -1.83 -6.04 -2.31
C THR A 89 -0.43 -6.66 -2.33
N ALA A 90 0.42 -6.26 -3.28
CA ALA A 90 1.79 -6.76 -3.38
C ALA A 90 2.62 -6.43 -2.13
N VAL A 91 2.62 -5.17 -1.68
CA VAL A 91 3.48 -4.71 -0.58
C VAL A 91 2.94 -5.00 0.82
N PHE A 92 1.62 -5.17 0.97
CA PHE A 92 0.99 -5.41 2.27
C PHE A 92 0.59 -6.86 2.53
N LEU A 93 0.52 -7.71 1.50
CA LEU A 93 0.08 -9.10 1.64
C LEU A 93 1.01 -10.09 0.96
N ILE A 94 1.26 -9.93 -0.34
CA ILE A 94 2.02 -10.94 -1.11
C ILE A 94 3.49 -10.99 -0.68
N TYR A 95 4.13 -9.83 -0.53
CA TYR A 95 5.52 -9.79 -0.08
C TYR A 95 5.70 -10.36 1.34
N PRO A 96 4.90 -9.97 2.35
CA PRO A 96 4.88 -10.65 3.64
C PRO A 96 4.73 -12.17 3.58
N ILE A 97 3.79 -12.68 2.77
CA ILE A 97 3.60 -14.12 2.58
C ILE A 97 4.86 -14.77 2.01
N GLY A 98 5.49 -14.14 1.02
CA GLY A 98 6.74 -14.61 0.41
C GLY A 98 7.92 -14.62 1.38
N GLN A 99 8.01 -13.64 2.28
CA GLN A 99 9.05 -13.58 3.32
C GLN A 99 8.72 -14.43 4.56
N GLY A 100 7.47 -14.87 4.72
CA GLY A 100 7.03 -15.65 5.87
C GLY A 100 6.66 -14.81 7.10
N SER A 101 6.52 -13.49 6.96
CA SER A 101 6.17 -12.62 8.08
C SER A 101 5.54 -11.29 7.67
N PHE A 102 4.53 -10.85 8.43
CA PHE A 102 4.00 -9.49 8.33
C PHE A 102 4.95 -8.42 8.88
N SER A 103 6.04 -8.79 9.56
CA SER A 103 7.08 -7.83 9.96
C SER A 103 7.79 -7.19 8.77
N ASP A 104 7.85 -7.89 7.64
CA ASP A 104 8.52 -7.44 6.41
C ASP A 104 7.57 -6.71 5.46
N GLY A 105 6.31 -6.57 5.84
CA GLY A 105 5.36 -5.73 5.11
C GLY A 105 5.70 -4.26 5.22
N MET A 106 5.33 -3.48 4.20
CA MET A 106 5.60 -2.04 4.19
C MET A 106 4.90 -1.37 5.41
N PRO A 107 5.60 -0.54 6.20
CA PRO A 107 4.98 0.23 7.29
C PRO A 107 4.10 1.39 6.77
N PRO A 108 2.86 1.57 7.26
CA PRO A 108 2.09 2.79 7.05
C PRO A 108 2.72 4.02 7.72
N GLY A 109 3.68 4.64 7.03
CA GLY A 109 4.40 5.85 7.45
C GLY A 109 5.42 6.28 6.40
N ILE A 110 5.78 7.56 6.38
CA ILE A 110 6.66 8.13 5.35
C ILE A 110 8.07 7.54 5.47
N SER A 111 8.73 7.71 6.63
CA SER A 111 10.05 7.10 6.87
C SER A 111 10.01 5.57 6.81
N GLY A 112 8.90 4.95 7.23
CA GLY A 112 8.71 3.51 7.14
C GLY A 112 8.70 2.99 5.69
N THR A 113 8.09 3.74 4.77
CA THR A 113 8.11 3.43 3.33
C THR A 113 9.54 3.48 2.77
N PHE A 114 10.33 4.50 3.14
CA PHE A 114 11.73 4.58 2.72
C PHE A 114 12.56 3.42 3.26
N ASN A 115 12.35 3.04 4.52
CA ASN A 115 13.03 1.88 5.11
C ASN A 115 12.72 0.59 4.32
N PHE A 116 11.45 0.34 4.02
CA PHE A 116 11.03 -0.79 3.19
C PHE A 116 11.74 -0.80 1.83
N MET A 117 11.78 0.33 1.12
CA MET A 117 12.42 0.42 -0.20
C MET A 117 13.92 0.14 -0.16
N ILE A 118 14.63 0.63 0.87
CA ILE A 118 16.07 0.43 1.02
C ILE A 118 16.38 -1.04 1.29
N VAL A 119 15.63 -1.68 2.19
CA VAL A 119 15.78 -3.11 2.49
C VAL A 119 15.44 -3.96 1.26
N PHE A 120 14.34 -3.63 0.57
CA PHE A 120 13.95 -4.33 -0.65
C PHE A 120 15.01 -4.20 -1.75
N GLN A 121 15.66 -3.04 -1.89
CA GLN A 121 16.79 -2.90 -2.80
C GLN A 121 17.98 -3.76 -2.36
N ALA A 122 18.30 -3.82 -1.07
CA ALA A 122 19.40 -4.61 -0.56
C ALA A 122 19.20 -6.12 -0.77
N GLU A 123 17.97 -6.61 -0.58
CA GLU A 123 17.65 -8.04 -0.67
C GLU A 123 17.36 -8.50 -2.10
N HIS A 124 16.75 -7.65 -2.94
CA HIS A 124 16.23 -8.05 -4.26
C HIS A 124 16.86 -7.33 -5.44
N ASN A 125 17.72 -6.33 -5.21
CA ASN A 125 18.31 -5.49 -6.25
C ASN A 125 17.25 -4.96 -7.25
N ILE A 126 16.12 -4.45 -6.71
CA ILE A 126 14.92 -4.12 -7.48
C ILE A 126 15.18 -3.15 -8.64
N LEU A 127 16.17 -2.26 -8.51
CA LEU A 127 16.54 -1.35 -9.59
C LEU A 127 16.98 -2.06 -10.86
N MET A 128 17.47 -3.30 -10.76
CA MET A 128 17.87 -4.13 -11.90
C MET A 128 16.75 -5.04 -12.41
N HIS A 129 15.56 -5.01 -11.79
CA HIS A 129 14.44 -5.85 -12.19
C HIS A 129 13.62 -5.21 -13.33
N PRO A 130 13.38 -5.90 -14.46
CA PRO A 130 12.72 -5.30 -15.63
C PRO A 130 11.27 -4.86 -15.35
N PHE A 131 10.52 -5.56 -14.48
CA PHE A 131 9.17 -5.10 -14.13
C PHE A 131 9.17 -3.80 -13.32
N HIS A 132 10.21 -3.55 -12.52
CA HIS A 132 10.34 -2.26 -11.84
C HIS A 132 10.66 -1.15 -12.85
N MET A 133 11.56 -1.42 -13.81
CA MET A 133 11.85 -0.48 -14.90
C MET A 133 10.61 -0.15 -15.75
N LEU A 134 9.77 -1.14 -16.05
CA LEU A 134 8.48 -0.93 -16.73
C LEU A 134 7.53 -0.07 -15.89
N GLY A 135 7.47 -0.31 -14.58
CA GLY A 135 6.71 0.52 -13.64
C GLY A 135 7.19 1.98 -13.64
N VAL A 136 8.51 2.20 -13.60
CA VAL A 136 9.13 3.53 -13.70
C VAL A 136 8.78 4.21 -15.02
N ALA A 137 8.91 3.51 -16.14
CA ALA A 137 8.51 4.04 -17.45
C ALA A 137 7.01 4.40 -17.48
N GLY A 138 6.16 3.59 -16.86
CA GLY A 138 4.73 3.85 -16.73
C GLY A 138 4.41 5.13 -15.96
N VAL A 139 5.01 5.36 -14.79
CA VAL A 139 4.72 6.56 -13.97
C VAL A 139 5.34 7.83 -14.55
N PHE A 140 6.53 7.75 -15.14
CA PHE A 140 7.15 8.88 -15.82
C PHE A 140 6.43 9.23 -17.11
N GLY A 141 6.10 8.24 -17.94
CA GLY A 141 5.27 8.42 -19.13
C GLY A 141 3.90 8.98 -18.80
N GLY A 142 3.24 8.45 -17.76
CA GLY A 142 1.94 8.94 -17.29
C GLY A 142 1.98 10.41 -16.87
N SER A 143 3.01 10.82 -16.11
CA SER A 143 3.21 12.22 -15.72
C SER A 143 3.45 13.12 -16.94
N LEU A 144 4.31 12.69 -17.86
CA LEU A 144 4.61 13.42 -19.11
C LEU A 144 3.35 13.63 -19.95
N PHE A 145 2.57 12.57 -20.18
CA PHE A 145 1.36 12.64 -20.99
C PHE A 145 0.24 13.42 -20.31
N SER A 146 0.14 13.37 -18.97
CA SER A 146 -0.78 14.23 -18.23
C SER A 146 -0.47 15.71 -18.44
N ALA A 147 0.82 16.09 -18.34
CA ALA A 147 1.26 17.46 -18.59
C ALA A 147 1.05 17.89 -20.04
N MET A 148 1.40 17.03 -21.00
CA MET A 148 1.22 17.28 -22.43
C MET A 148 -0.25 17.42 -22.81
N HIS A 149 -1.13 16.55 -22.30
CA HIS A 149 -2.55 16.64 -22.57
C HIS A 149 -3.12 17.97 -22.05
N GLY A 150 -2.79 18.31 -20.80
CA GLY A 150 -3.20 19.59 -20.21
C GLY A 150 -2.72 20.79 -21.00
N SER A 151 -1.46 20.80 -21.46
CA SER A 151 -0.91 21.91 -22.23
C SER A 151 -1.57 22.07 -23.60
N LEU A 152 -1.78 20.98 -24.35
CA LEU A 152 -2.38 21.02 -25.68
C LEU A 152 -3.85 21.47 -25.67
N VAL A 153 -4.64 20.95 -24.72
CA VAL A 153 -6.04 21.36 -24.55
C VAL A 153 -6.09 22.85 -24.18
N THR A 154 -5.26 23.29 -23.23
CA THR A 154 -5.23 24.68 -22.79
C THR A 154 -4.78 25.63 -23.90
N SER A 155 -3.84 25.22 -24.74
CA SER A 155 -3.32 26.06 -25.84
C SER A 155 -4.30 26.26 -27.00
N SER A 156 -5.46 25.59 -26.98
CA SER A 156 -6.42 25.58 -28.10
C SER A 156 -7.85 25.90 -27.67
N LEU A 157 -8.03 26.56 -26.52
CA LEU A 157 -9.32 27.12 -26.12
C LEU A 157 -9.78 28.20 -27.13
N VAL A 158 -11.06 28.16 -27.50
CA VAL A 158 -11.72 29.11 -28.43
C VAL A 158 -12.13 30.39 -27.72
#